data_AF-A0A2E1VP85-F1
#
_entry.id   AF-A0A2E1VP85-F1
#
_cell.length_a   1.000
_cell.length_b   1.000
_cell.length_c   1.000
_cell.angle_alpha   90.00
_cell.angle_beta   90.00
_cell.angle_gamma   90.00
#
_symmetry.space_group_name_H-M   'P 1'
#
loop_
_entity.id
_entity.type
_entity.pdbx_description
1 polymer ?
#
loop_
_entity_poly.entity_id
_entity_poly.type
_entity_poly.pdbx_seq_one_letter_code
_entity_poly.pdbx_strand_id
1 'polypeptide(L)'
;MSAQARRGLARLAHFGRLALVAAIVWQLTTRASREAPGALPHEPEVGLLSWVEDQRVVSTSPEGDAVAGWAGPTTVQFVLDQEGRVEQALILRSADSASYVRRIAEHASFLPSLQGLSLEQLGGWQVDAVSGATLTSRAIQNAVRLKFAGTPPPSPFPPLPSELVVLAEGEELIEAEVLPKLGYQGPTQVLLILSEEGVLQRALMGESFDNEPYIEDVRTDRSFWALFEGLTLEEVAALQAGPGGVEGVSGATMTSQGIVRSLQATAARRLRQESQSPASSLQLARSPRELLGWMVGGAALLVLVTPLRRRRAARKALRVGVVLGFGVGAGALLSLDSAWSWAQHGLPWQSAPLLAGFVLAAVLGPALLGRKTYCRSLCAHGALQQLLAPRASHKLAPRVDAAFRRLPGLLLLTAVGMLLLATRDAGAGVELASWEPFAAWNPQNAAMASLILAGLSVLAAAWVPLAYCHYGCPTGALLDYLRDQPSRFLKPADAGAALLLVASLTL
;
A
#
# COMPACT_ATOMS: atom_id res chain seq x y z
N MET A 1 -44.50 20.74 14.69
CA MET A 1 -43.07 21.13 14.69
C MET A 1 -42.82 22.22 13.66
N SER A 2 -42.24 23.35 14.09
CA SER A 2 -41.86 24.46 13.19
C SER A 2 -40.75 24.07 12.21
N ALA A 3 -40.62 24.80 11.10
CA ALA A 3 -39.54 24.60 10.12
C ALA A 3 -38.15 24.76 10.76
N GLN A 4 -38.04 25.63 11.77
CA GLN A 4 -36.82 25.82 12.56
C GLN A 4 -36.51 24.61 13.45
N ALA A 5 -37.51 24.03 14.11
CA ALA A 5 -37.35 22.79 14.88
C ALA A 5 -36.93 21.60 13.99
N ARG A 6 -37.50 21.49 12.77
CA ARG A 6 -37.09 20.45 11.80
C ARG A 6 -35.63 20.62 11.34
N ARG A 7 -35.17 21.86 11.13
CA ARG A 7 -33.76 22.14 10.80
C ARG A 7 -32.82 21.84 11.97
N GLY A 8 -33.21 22.19 13.20
CA GLY A 8 -32.44 21.89 14.40
C GLY A 8 -32.25 20.38 14.62
N LEU A 9 -33.31 19.60 14.46
CA LEU A 9 -33.23 18.14 14.60
C LEU A 9 -32.51 17.45 13.43
N ALA A 10 -32.62 17.97 12.20
CA ALA A 10 -31.83 17.48 11.07
C ALA A 10 -30.32 17.64 11.33
N ARG A 11 -29.91 18.81 11.82
CA ARG A 11 -28.52 19.08 12.23
C ARG A 11 -28.07 18.11 13.33
N LEU A 12 -28.89 17.89 14.36
CA LEU A 12 -28.59 16.92 15.43
C LEU A 12 -28.38 15.50 14.87
N ALA A 13 -29.24 15.05 13.96
CA ALA A 13 -29.10 13.73 13.33
C ALA A 13 -27.83 13.64 12.46
N HIS A 14 -27.44 14.72 11.77
CA HIS A 14 -26.21 14.78 10.99
C HIS A 14 -24.97 14.72 11.89
N PHE A 15 -24.93 15.49 12.97
CA PHE A 15 -23.87 15.41 13.98
C PHE A 15 -23.81 14.02 14.63
N GLY A 16 -24.96 13.40 14.91
CA GLY A 16 -25.03 12.03 15.41
C GLY A 16 -24.42 11.00 14.46
N ARG A 17 -24.68 11.11 13.15
CA ARG A 17 -24.06 10.23 12.13
C ARG A 17 -22.57 10.48 11.99
N LEU A 18 -22.13 11.74 12.03
CA LEU A 18 -20.70 12.07 12.01
C LEU A 18 -20.00 11.48 13.24
N ALA A 19 -20.59 11.64 14.43
CA ALA A 19 -20.08 11.04 15.65
C ALA A 19 -20.04 9.52 15.58
N LEU A 20 -21.07 8.87 15.01
CA LEU A 20 -21.11 7.42 14.84
C LEU A 20 -20.03 6.91 13.87
N VAL A 21 -19.84 7.57 12.72
CA VAL A 21 -18.74 7.21 11.80
C VAL A 21 -17.39 7.49 12.44
N ALA A 22 -17.23 8.62 13.13
CA ALA A 22 -16.00 8.94 13.85
C ALA A 22 -15.71 7.91 14.94
N ALA A 23 -16.73 7.39 15.64
CA ALA A 23 -16.57 6.34 16.63
C ALA A 23 -16.20 4.99 16.01
N ILE A 24 -16.81 4.60 14.89
CA ILE A 24 -16.45 3.38 14.14
C ILE A 24 -15.03 3.50 13.59
N VAL A 25 -14.69 4.65 12.99
CA VAL A 25 -13.34 4.94 12.50
C VAL A 25 -12.36 4.93 13.65
N TRP A 26 -12.64 5.62 14.75
CA TRP A 26 -11.80 5.60 15.95
C TRP A 26 -11.61 4.19 16.49
N GLN A 27 -12.65 3.36 16.55
CA GLN A 27 -12.53 1.96 16.96
C GLN A 27 -11.65 1.17 15.99
N LEU A 28 -11.90 1.28 14.69
CA LEU A 28 -11.12 0.61 13.67
C LEU A 28 -9.66 1.07 13.63
N THR A 29 -9.40 2.35 13.87
CA THR A 29 -8.05 2.94 13.84
C THR A 29 -7.34 2.78 15.17
N THR A 30 -8.03 2.77 16.30
CA THR A 30 -7.44 2.39 17.60
C THR A 30 -7.15 0.89 17.64
N ARG A 31 -7.96 0.04 17.01
CA ARG A 31 -7.58 -1.35 16.74
C ARG A 31 -6.38 -1.40 15.81
N ALA A 32 -6.47 -0.76 14.64
CA ALA A 32 -5.38 -0.74 13.68
C ALA A 32 -4.11 -0.06 14.20
N SER A 33 -4.15 0.84 15.20
CA SER A 33 -2.96 1.47 15.80
C SER A 33 -2.48 0.77 17.07
N ARG A 34 -3.36 0.03 17.77
CA ARG A 34 -2.93 -1.06 18.67
C ARG A 34 -2.26 -2.21 17.90
N GLU A 35 -2.54 -2.31 16.60
CA GLU A 35 -2.06 -3.39 15.70
C GLU A 35 -1.09 -2.91 14.61
N ALA A 36 -0.82 -1.60 14.46
CA ALA A 36 0.13 -1.05 13.49
C ALA A 36 1.52 -1.01 14.13
N PRO A 37 2.57 -1.51 13.45
CA PRO A 37 3.91 -1.49 14.00
C PRO A 37 4.43 -0.04 14.01
N GLY A 38 4.50 0.55 15.21
CA GLY A 38 5.38 1.70 15.47
C GLY A 38 4.74 2.95 16.10
N ALA A 39 4.18 2.84 17.31
CA ALA A 39 4.39 3.78 18.42
C ALA A 39 3.66 3.29 19.70
N LEU A 40 4.40 2.82 20.71
CA LEU A 40 3.91 2.44 22.04
C LEU A 40 3.26 3.65 22.74
N PRO A 41 2.09 3.54 23.43
CA PRO A 41 2.01 2.82 24.72
C PRO A 41 0.66 2.12 25.02
N HIS A 42 0.74 1.10 25.91
CA HIS A 42 -0.28 0.13 26.32
C HIS A 42 -0.54 -1.00 25.33
N GLU A 43 0.49 -1.83 25.16
CA GLU A 43 0.40 -3.20 24.63
C GLU A 43 -0.51 -4.07 25.52
N PRO A 44 -1.58 -4.69 24.99
CA PRO A 44 -2.23 -5.83 25.62
C PRO A 44 -1.73 -7.13 24.95
N GLU A 45 -1.36 -8.12 25.76
CA GLU A 45 -0.81 -9.43 25.38
C GLU A 45 -1.37 -9.96 24.04
N VAL A 46 -0.58 -9.83 22.97
CA VAL A 46 -0.62 -10.82 21.91
C VAL A 46 -0.04 -12.06 22.55
N GLY A 47 -0.93 -12.94 23.01
CA GLY A 47 -0.59 -14.33 23.19
C GLY A 47 0.14 -14.72 21.92
N LEU A 48 1.43 -14.97 22.09
CA LEU A 48 2.43 -15.10 21.05
C LEU A 48 2.26 -16.49 20.40
N LEU A 49 0.99 -16.91 20.24
CA LEU A 49 0.44 -18.27 20.28
C LEU A 49 -1.02 -18.31 19.79
N SER A 50 -1.27 -18.83 18.59
CA SER A 50 -2.53 -19.42 18.13
C SER A 50 -2.67 -20.86 18.62
N TRP A 51 -3.78 -21.55 18.35
CA TRP A 51 -3.99 -22.95 18.78
C TRP A 51 -4.34 -23.83 17.58
N VAL A 52 -3.71 -25.00 17.45
CA VAL A 52 -4.06 -26.06 16.48
C VAL A 52 -4.17 -27.36 17.26
N GLU A 53 -5.35 -28.02 17.21
CA GLU A 53 -5.58 -29.32 17.88
C GLU A 53 -5.13 -29.34 19.37
N ASP A 54 -5.52 -28.33 20.14
CA ASP A 54 -5.14 -28.11 21.57
C ASP A 54 -3.65 -27.80 21.84
N GLN A 55 -2.84 -27.53 20.82
CA GLN A 55 -1.45 -27.08 20.98
C GLN A 55 -1.28 -25.59 20.66
N ARG A 56 -0.53 -24.87 21.50
CA ARG A 56 -0.20 -23.45 21.27
C ARG A 56 0.82 -23.37 20.14
N VAL A 57 0.54 -22.66 19.05
CA VAL A 57 1.45 -22.49 17.92
C VAL A 57 1.69 -21.03 17.58
N VAL A 58 2.85 -20.65 17.08
CA VAL A 58 3.11 -19.29 16.59
C VAL A 58 3.93 -19.33 15.33
N SER A 59 3.80 -18.32 14.47
CA SER A 59 4.59 -18.27 13.25
C SER A 59 5.36 -16.98 13.10
N THR A 60 6.41 -17.01 12.29
CA THR A 60 7.16 -15.82 11.90
C THR A 60 6.34 -14.87 11.04
N SER A 61 5.32 -15.34 10.33
CA SER A 61 4.40 -14.50 9.54
C SER A 61 3.40 -13.77 10.45
N PRO A 62 2.96 -12.54 10.10
CA PRO A 62 3.31 -11.78 8.90
C PRO A 62 4.65 -11.02 8.95
N GLU A 63 5.21 -10.77 10.12
CA GLU A 63 6.36 -9.87 10.30
C GLU A 63 7.59 -10.37 9.54
N GLY A 64 7.85 -11.67 9.62
CA GLY A 64 8.93 -12.35 8.92
C GLY A 64 8.78 -12.42 7.40
N ASP A 65 7.61 -12.12 6.83
CA ASP A 65 7.41 -12.16 5.37
C ASP A 65 8.14 -11.01 4.65
N ALA A 66 8.56 -9.98 5.40
CA ALA A 66 9.45 -8.92 4.91
C ALA A 66 10.90 -9.41 4.67
N VAL A 67 11.25 -10.60 5.16
CA VAL A 67 12.59 -11.18 5.03
C VAL A 67 12.59 -12.23 3.92
N ALA A 68 13.28 -11.96 2.82
CA ALA A 68 13.42 -12.89 1.71
C ALA A 68 14.66 -13.80 1.89
N GLY A 69 14.46 -15.09 1.63
CA GLY A 69 15.55 -16.04 1.38
C GLY A 69 16.05 -15.95 -0.06
N TRP A 70 16.47 -17.08 -0.61
CA TRP A 70 17.00 -17.14 -1.97
C TRP A 70 15.95 -16.79 -3.04
N ALA A 71 14.75 -17.40 -3.02
CA ALA A 71 13.67 -17.06 -3.96
C ALA A 71 12.47 -16.32 -3.32
N GLY A 72 12.35 -16.32 -2.00
CA GLY A 72 11.26 -15.63 -1.30
C GLY A 72 11.21 -15.90 0.20
N PRO A 73 10.20 -15.37 0.91
CA PRO A 73 10.07 -15.54 2.35
C PRO A 73 9.77 -16.99 2.74
N THR A 74 10.19 -17.35 3.96
CA THR A 74 9.93 -18.67 4.57
C THR A 74 9.27 -18.48 5.93
N THR A 75 8.05 -19.00 6.07
CA THR A 75 7.30 -18.96 7.32
C THR A 75 7.66 -20.17 8.18
N VAL A 76 8.17 -19.93 9.37
CA VAL A 76 8.40 -20.98 10.39
C VAL A 76 7.29 -20.91 11.42
N GLN A 77 6.73 -22.06 11.76
CA GLN A 77 5.77 -22.26 12.84
C GLN A 77 6.46 -22.96 14.01
N PHE A 78 6.15 -22.52 15.22
CA PHE A 78 6.60 -23.05 16.49
C PHE A 78 5.39 -23.62 17.21
N VAL A 79 5.44 -24.87 17.63
CA VAL A 79 4.52 -25.48 18.59
C VAL A 79 5.12 -25.30 19.97
N LEU A 80 4.35 -24.83 20.93
CA LEU A 80 4.79 -24.58 22.29
C LEU A 80 4.10 -25.50 23.29
N ASP A 81 4.84 -25.83 24.35
CA ASP A 81 4.36 -26.54 25.52
C ASP A 81 3.45 -25.65 26.42
N GLN A 82 3.01 -26.22 27.55
CA GLN A 82 2.14 -25.53 28.50
C GLN A 82 2.85 -24.33 29.14
N GLU A 83 4.17 -24.40 29.29
CA GLU A 83 5.05 -23.37 29.83
C GLU A 83 5.40 -22.26 28.80
N GLY A 84 4.99 -22.41 27.54
CA GLY A 84 5.26 -21.46 26.47
C GLY A 84 6.67 -21.54 25.90
N ARG A 85 7.32 -22.71 26.00
CA ARG A 85 8.60 -23.02 25.35
C ARG A 85 8.36 -23.83 24.09
N VAL A 86 9.27 -23.72 23.13
CA VAL A 86 9.15 -24.42 21.84
C VAL A 86 9.29 -25.94 22.04
N GLU A 87 8.21 -26.68 21.81
CA GLU A 87 8.21 -28.14 21.69
C GLU A 87 8.70 -28.56 20.30
N GLN A 88 8.28 -27.84 19.26
CA GLN A 88 8.64 -28.13 17.88
C GLN A 88 8.72 -26.86 17.02
N ALA A 89 9.64 -26.80 16.07
CA ALA A 89 9.66 -25.79 15.02
C ALA A 89 9.62 -26.47 13.64
N LEU A 90 8.77 -25.99 12.74
CA LEU A 90 8.56 -26.54 11.41
C LEU A 90 8.36 -25.45 10.36
N ILE A 91 8.82 -25.69 9.14
CA ILE A 91 8.60 -24.76 8.02
C ILE A 91 7.16 -24.98 7.51
N LEU A 92 6.31 -23.99 7.71
CA LEU A 92 4.89 -24.06 7.34
C LEU A 92 4.68 -23.84 5.84
N ARG A 93 5.37 -22.83 5.29
CA ARG A 93 5.34 -22.50 3.87
C ARG A 93 6.61 -21.76 3.49
N SER A 94 7.02 -21.90 2.23
CA SER A 94 8.16 -21.18 1.70
C SER A 94 7.93 -20.83 0.24
N ALA A 95 8.28 -19.60 -0.12
CA ALA A 95 8.43 -19.17 -1.51
C ALA A 95 9.87 -19.36 -2.01
N ASP A 96 10.70 -20.07 -1.24
CA ASP A 96 12.08 -20.39 -1.56
C ASP A 96 12.21 -21.72 -2.32
N SER A 97 13.42 -22.07 -2.77
CA SER A 97 13.69 -23.30 -3.50
C SER A 97 13.43 -24.52 -2.60
N ALA A 98 12.58 -25.45 -3.06
CA ALA A 98 12.19 -26.63 -2.30
C ALA A 98 13.38 -27.47 -1.80
N SER A 99 14.47 -27.53 -2.56
CA SER A 99 15.71 -28.24 -2.19
C SER A 99 16.42 -27.61 -0.98
N TYR A 100 16.46 -26.28 -0.87
CA TYR A 100 17.06 -25.56 0.27
C TYR A 100 16.19 -25.67 1.51
N VAL A 101 14.88 -25.50 1.33
CA VAL A 101 13.88 -25.66 2.40
C VAL A 101 13.95 -27.06 3.00
N ARG A 102 13.98 -28.10 2.16
CA ARG A 102 14.09 -29.49 2.60
C ARG A 102 15.38 -29.73 3.39
N ARG A 103 16.51 -29.22 2.90
CA ARG A 103 17.81 -29.35 3.57
C ARG A 103 17.81 -28.72 4.96
N ILE A 104 17.13 -27.58 5.14
CA ILE A 104 16.98 -26.93 6.44
C ILE A 104 16.03 -27.71 7.34
N ALA A 105 14.89 -28.16 6.80
CA ALA A 105 13.90 -28.93 7.56
C ALA A 105 14.47 -30.28 8.06
N GLU A 106 15.35 -30.90 7.29
CA GLU A 106 16.03 -32.16 7.63
C GLU A 106 17.33 -31.97 8.44
N HIS A 107 17.77 -30.72 8.68
CA HIS A 107 19.04 -30.46 9.36
C HIS A 107 18.97 -30.78 10.86
N ALA A 108 19.91 -31.59 11.34
CA ALA A 108 19.92 -32.14 12.69
C ALA A 108 19.94 -31.10 13.82
N SER A 109 20.47 -29.89 13.56
CA SER A 109 20.59 -28.86 14.59
C SER A 109 19.82 -27.57 14.30
N PHE A 110 19.37 -27.32 13.06
CA PHE A 110 18.87 -25.99 12.72
C PHE A 110 17.53 -25.69 13.40
N LEU A 111 16.44 -26.34 12.99
CA LEU A 111 15.15 -26.21 13.67
C LEU A 111 15.17 -26.82 15.09
N PRO A 112 15.86 -27.95 15.35
CA PRO A 112 15.95 -28.51 16.70
C PRO A 112 16.61 -27.58 17.72
N SER A 113 17.51 -26.67 17.33
CA SER A 113 18.09 -25.68 18.26
C SER A 113 17.08 -24.71 18.86
N LEU A 114 15.88 -24.63 18.27
CA LEU A 114 14.79 -23.81 18.77
C LEU A 114 14.06 -24.49 19.94
N GLN A 115 14.18 -25.82 20.09
CA GLN A 115 13.48 -26.57 21.13
C GLN A 115 13.89 -26.12 22.53
N GLY A 116 12.90 -25.96 23.41
CA GLY A 116 13.06 -25.49 24.79
C GLY A 116 13.26 -23.98 24.94
N LEU A 117 13.46 -23.23 23.84
CA LEU A 117 13.55 -21.78 23.90
C LEU A 117 12.20 -21.17 24.28
N SER A 118 12.24 -20.18 25.17
CA SER A 118 11.12 -19.28 25.39
C SER A 118 11.04 -18.26 24.26
N LEU A 119 9.89 -17.60 24.17
CA LEU A 119 9.58 -16.63 23.13
C LEU A 119 10.49 -15.39 23.17
N GLU A 120 10.92 -14.98 24.36
CA GLU A 120 11.91 -13.92 24.54
C GLU A 120 13.29 -14.32 24.00
N GLN A 121 13.66 -15.60 24.14
CA GLN A 121 14.94 -16.13 23.67
C GLN A 121 14.99 -16.29 22.15
N LEU A 122 13.84 -16.42 21.48
CA LEU A 122 13.77 -16.53 20.02
C LEU A 122 14.31 -15.28 19.32
N GLY A 123 14.12 -14.09 19.88
CA GLY A 123 14.63 -12.84 19.28
C GLY A 123 16.16 -12.77 19.20
N GLY A 124 16.85 -13.46 20.12
CA GLY A 124 18.31 -13.58 20.16
C GLY A 124 18.84 -14.91 19.63
N TRP A 125 17.99 -15.72 19.01
CA TRP A 125 18.38 -17.03 18.51
C TRP A 125 19.46 -16.92 17.45
N GLN A 126 20.54 -17.67 17.68
CA GLN A 126 21.67 -17.80 16.77
C GLN A 126 21.97 -19.28 16.60
N VAL A 127 22.06 -19.72 15.36
CA VAL A 127 22.48 -21.06 15.00
C VAL A 127 23.33 -20.96 13.73
N ASP A 128 24.28 -21.88 13.56
CA ASP A 128 25.01 -21.96 12.31
C ASP A 128 24.05 -22.20 11.14
N ALA A 129 24.25 -21.44 10.07
CA ALA A 129 23.49 -21.59 8.85
C ALA A 129 23.78 -22.96 8.20
N VAL A 130 22.76 -23.56 7.57
CA VAL A 130 22.90 -24.87 6.93
C VAL A 130 23.70 -24.74 5.64
N SER A 131 24.80 -25.51 5.53
CA SER A 131 25.64 -25.53 4.34
C SER A 131 24.85 -25.93 3.09
N GLY A 132 24.94 -25.11 2.03
CA GLY A 132 24.14 -25.25 0.81
C GLY A 132 22.69 -24.76 0.92
N ALA A 133 22.32 -24.09 2.01
CA ALA A 133 21.06 -23.37 2.20
C ALA A 133 21.24 -22.12 3.09
N THR A 134 22.42 -21.48 3.00
CA THR A 134 22.86 -20.41 3.91
C THR A 134 21.94 -19.20 3.89
N LEU A 135 21.53 -18.75 2.71
CA LEU A 135 20.66 -17.56 2.54
C LEU A 135 19.25 -17.82 3.08
N THR A 136 18.67 -18.97 2.76
CA THR A 136 17.37 -19.38 3.33
C THR A 136 17.47 -19.57 4.84
N SER A 137 18.58 -20.10 5.36
CA SER A 137 18.83 -20.25 6.80
C SER A 137 18.90 -18.90 7.51
N ARG A 138 19.69 -17.95 6.98
CA ARG A 138 19.78 -16.59 7.52
C ARG A 138 18.45 -15.84 7.41
N ALA A 139 17.72 -16.01 6.32
CA ALA A 139 16.39 -15.43 6.16
C ALA A 139 15.41 -15.96 7.21
N ILE A 140 15.46 -17.25 7.54
CA ILE A 140 14.68 -17.81 8.65
C ILE A 140 15.10 -17.18 9.98
N GLN A 141 16.41 -17.13 10.31
CA GLN A 141 16.89 -16.49 11.55
C GLN A 141 16.45 -15.03 11.64
N ASN A 142 16.56 -14.29 10.54
CA ASN A 142 16.16 -12.91 10.44
C ASN A 142 14.64 -12.73 10.54
N ALA A 143 13.84 -13.65 9.98
CA ALA A 143 12.39 -13.65 10.14
C ALA A 143 11.97 -13.93 11.58
N VAL A 144 12.66 -14.86 12.27
CA VAL A 144 12.47 -15.14 13.71
C VAL A 144 12.85 -13.92 14.54
N ARG A 145 14.03 -13.34 14.29
CA ARG A 145 14.49 -12.13 14.97
C ARG A 145 13.56 -10.94 14.74
N LEU A 146 13.11 -10.72 13.50
CA LEU A 146 12.16 -9.66 13.18
C LEU A 146 10.85 -9.86 13.93
N LYS A 147 10.35 -11.10 14.01
CA LYS A 147 9.11 -11.44 14.72
C LYS A 147 9.22 -11.22 16.23
N PHE A 148 10.29 -11.70 16.86
CA PHE A 148 10.37 -11.77 18.33
C PHE A 148 11.24 -10.69 18.98
N ALA A 149 12.09 -10.00 18.23
CA ALA A 149 12.87 -8.85 18.72
C ALA A 149 12.44 -7.51 18.11
N GLY A 150 11.57 -7.50 17.08
CA GLY A 150 11.15 -6.27 16.39
C GLY A 150 12.26 -5.53 15.66
N THR A 151 13.48 -6.09 15.63
CA THR A 151 14.61 -5.48 14.94
C THR A 151 14.55 -5.85 13.46
N PRO A 152 14.61 -4.88 12.53
CA PRO A 152 14.75 -5.17 11.11
C PRO A 152 15.95 -6.09 10.88
N PRO A 153 15.88 -6.99 9.89
CA PRO A 153 16.97 -7.91 9.63
C PRO A 153 18.24 -7.08 9.39
N PRO A 154 19.37 -7.42 10.03
CA PRO A 154 20.64 -6.84 9.62
C PRO A 154 20.85 -7.14 8.14
N SER A 155 21.57 -6.24 7.45
CA SER A 155 22.11 -6.51 6.12
C SER A 155 22.67 -7.95 6.10
N PRO A 156 22.39 -8.76 5.06
CA PRO A 156 22.98 -10.10 4.96
C PRO A 156 24.51 -10.03 4.89
N PHE A 157 25.05 -8.84 4.59
CA PHE A 157 26.46 -8.51 4.57
C PHE A 157 26.95 -8.08 5.96
N PRO A 158 28.16 -8.50 6.37
CA PRO A 158 28.79 -7.94 7.56
C PRO A 158 28.93 -6.41 7.42
N PRO A 159 28.95 -5.66 8.53
CA PRO A 159 29.27 -4.24 8.48
C PRO A 159 30.62 -4.05 7.79
N LEU A 160 30.70 -3.02 6.93
CA LEU A 160 31.90 -2.75 6.16
C LEU A 160 33.09 -2.58 7.11
N PRO A 161 34.19 -3.32 6.91
CA PRO A 161 35.41 -3.06 7.65
C PRO A 161 35.83 -1.62 7.40
N SER A 162 36.15 -0.88 8.46
CA SER A 162 36.53 0.53 8.40
C SER A 162 37.77 0.82 7.54
N GLU A 163 38.49 -0.23 7.13
CA GLU A 163 39.66 -0.17 6.25
C GLU A 163 39.31 -0.26 4.75
N LEU A 164 38.11 -0.76 4.39
CA LEU A 164 37.71 -1.02 2.99
C LEU A 164 37.15 0.21 2.26
N VAL A 165 36.78 1.27 3.01
CA VAL A 165 36.25 2.51 2.44
C VAL A 165 36.96 3.69 3.09
N VAL A 166 38.07 4.12 2.48
CA VAL A 166 38.67 5.43 2.78
C VAL A 166 37.88 6.47 1.99
N LEU A 167 36.96 7.15 2.66
CA LEU A 167 36.25 8.30 2.11
C LEU A 167 37.17 9.53 2.20
N ALA A 168 37.28 10.27 1.10
CA ALA A 168 37.85 11.62 1.15
C ALA A 168 36.91 12.58 1.88
N GLU A 169 37.45 13.72 2.33
CA GLU A 169 36.64 14.78 2.92
C GLU A 169 35.59 15.26 1.91
N GLY A 170 34.30 15.21 2.29
CA GLY A 170 33.17 15.55 1.41
C GLY A 170 32.59 14.36 0.61
N GLU A 171 33.08 13.13 0.79
CA GLU A 171 32.47 11.97 0.14
C GLU A 171 31.37 11.31 1.01
N GLU A 172 30.25 10.94 0.37
CA GLU A 172 29.14 10.19 0.96
C GLU A 172 29.15 8.74 0.46
N LEU A 173 29.06 7.77 1.38
CA LEU A 173 28.88 6.37 1.04
C LEU A 173 27.39 6.00 1.06
N ILE A 174 26.90 5.46 -0.05
CA ILE A 174 25.56 4.87 -0.17
C ILE A 174 25.71 3.37 -0.44
N GLU A 175 25.05 2.56 0.39
CA GLU A 175 24.95 1.12 0.17
C GLU A 175 23.72 0.78 -0.68
N ALA A 176 23.96 0.01 -1.75
CA ALA A 176 22.94 -0.60 -2.58
C ALA A 176 23.01 -2.13 -2.45
N GLU A 177 21.85 -2.78 -2.44
CA GLU A 177 21.75 -4.24 -2.39
C GLU A 177 21.17 -4.78 -3.69
N VAL A 178 21.93 -5.65 -4.36
CA VAL A 178 21.43 -6.48 -5.45
C VAL A 178 20.72 -7.66 -4.83
N LEU A 179 19.40 -7.73 -5.00
CA LEU A 179 18.61 -8.86 -4.51
C LEU A 179 18.90 -10.13 -5.31
N PRO A 180 18.70 -11.34 -4.74
CA PRO A 180 18.97 -12.61 -5.42
C PRO A 180 18.30 -12.73 -6.79
N LYS A 181 17.06 -12.21 -6.92
CA LYS A 181 16.27 -12.22 -8.17
C LYS A 181 16.88 -11.34 -9.28
N LEU A 182 17.81 -10.47 -8.93
CA LEU A 182 18.48 -9.56 -9.86
C LEU A 182 19.88 -10.04 -10.24
N GLY A 183 20.54 -10.86 -9.40
CA GLY A 183 21.85 -11.48 -9.64
C GLY A 183 21.75 -12.91 -10.21
N TYR A 184 22.86 -13.66 -10.19
CA TYR A 184 22.89 -15.05 -10.68
C TYR A 184 22.53 -16.07 -9.58
N GLN A 185 23.20 -15.99 -8.43
CA GLN A 185 22.93 -16.87 -7.29
C GLN A 185 22.45 -16.11 -6.05
N GLY A 186 23.30 -15.32 -5.40
CA GLY A 186 22.97 -14.68 -4.13
C GLY A 186 22.88 -13.17 -4.19
N PRO A 187 22.51 -12.51 -3.07
CA PRO A 187 22.55 -11.06 -3.02
C PRO A 187 23.99 -10.56 -3.14
N THR A 188 24.16 -9.37 -3.72
CA THR A 188 25.46 -8.73 -3.89
C THR A 188 25.41 -7.30 -3.35
N GLN A 189 26.34 -6.96 -2.46
CA GLN A 189 26.48 -5.61 -1.94
C GLN A 189 27.19 -4.75 -2.97
N VAL A 190 26.67 -3.55 -3.21
CA VAL A 190 27.29 -2.56 -4.07
C VAL A 190 27.42 -1.26 -3.31
N LEU A 191 28.62 -0.69 -3.33
CA LEU A 191 28.96 0.53 -2.62
C LEU A 191 29.08 1.66 -3.64
N LEU A 192 28.38 2.75 -3.38
CA LEU A 192 28.40 3.98 -4.18
C LEU A 192 29.07 5.06 -3.36
N ILE A 193 30.15 5.64 -3.86
CA ILE A 193 30.85 6.75 -3.25
C ILE A 193 30.55 7.99 -4.07
N LEU A 194 29.82 8.94 -3.50
CA LEU A 194 29.42 10.20 -4.13
C LEU A 194 30.28 11.35 -3.59
N SER A 195 30.51 12.39 -4.39
CA SER A 195 30.97 13.68 -3.87
C SER A 195 29.84 14.48 -3.22
N GLU A 196 30.17 15.59 -2.56
CA GLU A 196 29.18 16.53 -1.99
C GLU A 196 28.15 17.01 -3.03
N GLU A 197 28.54 17.09 -4.30
CA GLU A 197 27.67 17.49 -5.41
C GLU A 197 26.79 16.35 -5.96
N GLY A 198 26.84 15.16 -5.36
CA GLY A 198 26.03 14.01 -5.78
C GLY A 198 26.55 13.32 -7.05
N VAL A 199 27.83 13.50 -7.39
CA VAL A 199 28.50 12.84 -8.51
C VAL A 199 29.17 11.56 -8.04
N LEU A 200 28.94 10.45 -8.76
CA LEU A 200 29.49 9.14 -8.47
C LEU A 200 31.00 9.09 -8.73
N GLN A 201 31.78 9.18 -7.67
CA GLN A 201 33.25 9.07 -7.71
C GLN A 201 33.67 7.62 -7.90
N ARG A 202 32.95 6.68 -7.29
CA ARG A 202 33.28 5.25 -7.39
C ARG A 202 32.07 4.36 -7.13
N ALA A 203 31.95 3.28 -7.90
CA ALA A 203 31.07 2.16 -7.57
C ALA A 203 31.93 0.91 -7.39
N LEU A 204 31.63 0.12 -6.36
CA LEU A 204 32.41 -1.07 -6.00
C LEU A 204 31.47 -2.22 -5.66
N MET A 205 31.84 -3.45 -6.00
CA MET A 205 31.20 -4.63 -5.44
C MET A 205 31.81 -4.92 -4.06
N GLY A 206 30.97 -4.91 -3.03
CA GLY A 206 31.30 -5.36 -1.69
C GLY A 206 31.24 -6.88 -1.57
N GLU A 207 30.69 -7.37 -0.46
CA GLU A 207 30.45 -8.80 -0.28
C GLU A 207 29.40 -9.32 -1.27
N SER A 208 29.57 -10.55 -1.75
CA SER A 208 28.64 -11.18 -2.69
C SER A 208 28.46 -12.65 -2.33
N PHE A 209 27.22 -13.12 -2.45
CA PHE A 209 26.85 -14.53 -2.32
C PHE A 209 26.63 -15.18 -3.69
N ASP A 210 27.10 -14.55 -4.76
CA ASP A 210 27.22 -15.20 -6.06
C ASP A 210 28.35 -16.26 -6.02
N ASN A 211 28.52 -17.03 -7.10
CA ASN A 211 29.62 -18.00 -7.16
C ASN A 211 30.80 -17.47 -7.98
N GLU A 212 32.00 -17.94 -7.65
CA GLU A 212 33.17 -17.79 -8.51
C GLU A 212 32.99 -18.62 -9.81
N PRO A 213 33.55 -18.16 -10.95
CA PRO A 213 34.39 -16.98 -11.12
C PRO A 213 33.62 -15.65 -11.26
N TYR A 214 32.28 -15.64 -11.25
CA TYR A 214 31.49 -14.46 -11.63
C TYR A 214 31.75 -13.24 -10.74
N ILE A 215 31.97 -13.45 -9.44
CA ILE A 215 32.36 -12.38 -8.52
C ILE A 215 33.68 -11.74 -8.97
N GLU A 216 34.68 -12.56 -9.28
CA GLU A 216 36.00 -12.10 -9.70
C GLU A 216 35.94 -11.41 -11.06
N ASP A 217 35.19 -11.99 -12.01
CA ASP A 217 34.98 -11.42 -13.34
C ASP A 217 34.41 -9.99 -13.22
N VAL A 218 33.38 -9.79 -12.40
CA VAL A 218 32.79 -8.45 -12.22
C VAL A 218 33.72 -7.54 -11.40
N ARG A 219 34.37 -8.02 -10.34
CA ARG A 219 35.27 -7.20 -9.52
C ARG A 219 36.49 -6.70 -10.31
N THR A 220 37.00 -7.51 -11.23
CA THR A 220 38.22 -7.20 -11.99
C THR A 220 37.97 -6.50 -13.32
N ASP A 221 36.73 -6.49 -13.81
CA ASP A 221 36.33 -5.77 -15.02
C ASP A 221 36.32 -4.25 -14.77
N ARG A 222 37.48 -3.63 -15.00
CA ARG A 222 37.66 -2.17 -14.89
C ARG A 222 36.80 -1.40 -15.88
N SER A 223 36.57 -1.95 -17.07
CA SER A 223 35.73 -1.31 -18.09
C SER A 223 34.29 -1.19 -17.62
N PHE A 224 33.75 -2.19 -16.92
CA PHE A 224 32.41 -2.17 -16.35
C PHE A 224 32.26 -1.08 -15.29
N TRP A 225 33.17 -1.00 -14.31
CA TRP A 225 33.07 -0.01 -13.24
C TRP A 225 33.30 1.44 -13.72
N ALA A 226 34.18 1.63 -14.71
CA ALA A 226 34.43 2.93 -15.33
C ALA A 226 33.18 3.54 -16.00
N LEU A 227 32.15 2.73 -16.32
CA LEU A 227 30.89 3.23 -16.88
C LEU A 227 30.08 4.09 -15.90
N PHE A 228 30.31 3.93 -14.61
CA PHE A 228 29.56 4.63 -13.57
C PHE A 228 30.30 5.85 -13.01
N GLU A 229 31.61 5.94 -13.23
CA GLU A 229 32.44 7.04 -12.73
C GLU A 229 32.04 8.36 -13.41
N GLY A 230 31.87 9.40 -12.60
CA GLY A 230 31.48 10.74 -13.04
C GLY A 230 30.00 10.92 -13.35
N LEU A 231 29.16 9.87 -13.20
CA LEU A 231 27.71 10.00 -13.40
C LEU A 231 27.04 10.67 -12.20
N THR A 232 26.04 11.51 -12.48
CA THR A 232 25.10 12.01 -11.48
C THR A 232 24.09 10.93 -11.06
N LEU A 233 23.45 11.10 -9.90
CA LEU A 233 22.37 10.18 -9.48
C LEU A 233 21.23 10.12 -10.50
N GLU A 234 20.92 11.22 -11.19
CA GLU A 234 19.92 11.27 -12.27
C GLU A 234 20.32 10.39 -13.45
N GLU A 235 21.58 10.45 -13.86
CA GLU A 235 22.12 9.64 -14.94
C GLU A 235 22.16 8.16 -14.55
N VAL A 236 22.57 7.85 -13.32
CA VAL A 236 22.54 6.47 -12.77
C VAL A 236 21.11 5.92 -12.73
N ALA A 237 20.12 6.73 -12.34
CA ALA A 237 18.70 6.35 -12.33
C ALA A 237 18.11 6.14 -13.74
N ALA A 238 18.74 6.70 -14.77
CA ALA A 238 18.34 6.55 -16.17
C ALA A 238 19.03 5.37 -16.89
N LEU A 239 20.04 4.76 -16.27
CA LEU A 239 20.74 3.60 -16.84
C LEU A 239 19.78 2.44 -17.11
N GLN A 240 20.06 1.68 -18.17
CA GLN A 240 19.33 0.47 -18.55
C GLN A 240 20.31 -0.69 -18.60
N ALA A 241 19.94 -1.83 -18.01
CA ALA A 241 20.74 -3.04 -18.08
C ALA A 241 20.41 -3.84 -19.36
N GLY A 242 21.44 -4.26 -20.10
CA GLY A 242 21.31 -5.12 -21.27
C GLY A 242 21.55 -4.42 -22.62
N PRO A 243 21.16 -5.05 -23.74
CA PRO A 243 21.45 -4.55 -25.08
C PRO A 243 20.88 -3.14 -25.33
N GLY A 244 21.73 -2.20 -25.74
CA GLY A 244 21.36 -0.79 -25.91
C GLY A 244 21.49 0.07 -24.66
N GLY A 245 21.95 -0.50 -23.54
CA GLY A 245 22.32 0.21 -22.31
C GLY A 245 23.70 -0.26 -21.83
N VAL A 246 23.85 -0.48 -20.54
CA VAL A 246 25.06 -1.06 -19.95
C VAL A 246 25.06 -2.56 -20.24
N GLU A 247 26.00 -2.98 -21.08
CA GLU A 247 26.25 -4.39 -21.35
C GLU A 247 26.81 -5.08 -20.09
N GLY A 248 26.49 -6.35 -19.93
CA GLY A 248 26.97 -7.13 -18.79
C GLY A 248 28.39 -7.63 -19.02
N VAL A 249 29.08 -7.93 -17.93
CA VAL A 249 30.40 -8.56 -17.95
C VAL A 249 30.28 -9.96 -18.58
N SER A 250 31.23 -10.30 -19.45
CA SER A 250 31.27 -11.63 -20.10
C SER A 250 31.45 -12.72 -19.03
N GLY A 251 30.64 -13.78 -19.11
CA GLY A 251 30.63 -14.84 -18.09
C GLY A 251 29.80 -14.49 -16.84
N ALA A 252 29.71 -13.21 -16.45
CA ALA A 252 28.99 -12.75 -15.26
C ALA A 252 27.83 -11.78 -15.57
N THR A 253 27.13 -12.01 -16.69
CA THR A 253 26.13 -11.09 -17.25
C THR A 253 24.94 -10.85 -16.31
N MET A 254 24.43 -11.90 -15.64
CA MET A 254 23.31 -11.77 -14.71
C MET A 254 23.68 -10.91 -13.49
N THR A 255 24.82 -11.19 -12.88
CA THR A 255 25.35 -10.46 -11.71
C THR A 255 25.60 -8.99 -12.04
N SER A 256 26.34 -8.71 -13.11
CA SER A 256 26.64 -7.35 -13.59
C SER A 256 25.37 -6.56 -13.97
N GLN A 257 24.39 -7.17 -14.64
CA GLN A 257 23.10 -6.52 -14.91
C GLN A 257 22.27 -6.31 -13.64
N GLY A 258 22.36 -7.21 -12.66
CA GLY A 258 21.78 -7.04 -11.34
C GLY A 258 22.31 -5.81 -10.62
N ILE A 259 23.62 -5.57 -10.70
CA ILE A 259 24.28 -4.36 -10.20
C ILE A 259 23.66 -3.14 -10.87
N VAL A 260 23.63 -3.06 -12.20
CA VAL A 260 23.07 -1.91 -12.94
C VAL A 260 21.63 -1.61 -12.49
N ARG A 261 20.76 -2.63 -12.41
CA ARG A 261 19.36 -2.47 -11.97
C ARG A 261 19.27 -1.97 -10.52
N SER A 262 20.17 -2.41 -9.66
CA SER A 262 20.17 -2.04 -8.23
C SER A 262 20.72 -0.63 -8.02
N LEU A 263 21.74 -0.24 -8.79
CA LEU A 263 22.21 1.13 -8.86
C LEU A 263 21.09 2.07 -9.32
N GLN A 264 20.41 1.72 -10.42
CA GLN A 264 19.28 2.46 -10.95
C GLN A 264 18.18 2.64 -9.90
N ALA A 265 17.77 1.55 -9.24
CA ALA A 265 16.71 1.57 -8.24
C ALA A 265 17.09 2.38 -6.99
N THR A 266 18.36 2.31 -6.58
CA THR A 266 18.90 3.04 -5.41
C THR A 266 18.98 4.53 -5.70
N ALA A 267 19.54 4.92 -6.85
CA ALA A 267 19.59 6.31 -7.28
C ALA A 267 18.18 6.90 -7.44
N ALA A 268 17.26 6.20 -8.08
CA ALA A 268 15.87 6.63 -8.21
C ALA A 268 15.14 6.75 -6.86
N ARG A 269 15.54 5.97 -5.84
CA ARG A 269 15.00 6.09 -4.48
C ARG A 269 15.55 7.33 -3.78
N ARG A 270 16.86 7.57 -3.87
CA ARG A 270 17.53 8.72 -3.24
C ARG A 270 17.02 10.04 -3.82
N LEU A 271 16.91 10.13 -5.15
CA LEU A 271 16.32 11.30 -5.82
C LEU A 271 14.87 11.57 -5.40
N ARG A 272 14.08 10.50 -5.22
CA ARG A 272 12.72 10.62 -4.68
C ARG A 272 12.70 11.10 -3.24
N GLN A 273 13.63 10.63 -2.40
CA GLN A 273 13.75 11.06 -1.01
C GLN A 273 14.22 12.52 -0.91
N GLU A 274 15.18 12.95 -1.73
CA GLU A 274 15.62 14.36 -1.79
C GLU A 274 14.53 15.29 -2.30
N SER A 275 13.82 14.87 -3.34
CA SER A 275 12.61 15.56 -3.82
C SER A 275 11.49 15.59 -2.77
N GLN A 276 11.54 14.67 -1.80
CA GLN A 276 10.58 14.56 -0.70
C GLN A 276 11.12 15.10 0.63
N SER A 277 12.34 15.65 0.67
CA SER A 277 12.88 16.29 1.86
C SER A 277 11.90 17.36 2.34
N PRO A 278 11.63 17.45 3.66
CA PRO A 278 10.60 18.32 4.22
C PRO A 278 11.10 19.77 4.24
N ALA A 279 11.40 20.35 3.07
CA ALA A 279 11.44 21.79 2.91
C ALA A 279 10.01 22.30 3.08
N SER A 280 9.79 22.93 4.23
CA SER A 280 8.57 23.48 4.79
C SER A 280 7.88 24.54 3.91
N SER A 281 7.43 24.15 2.72
CA SER A 281 6.56 24.96 1.87
C SER A 281 5.38 24.10 1.41
N LEU A 282 4.17 24.59 1.64
CA LEU A 282 2.93 23.93 1.27
C LEU A 282 2.75 24.03 -0.25
N GLN A 283 3.51 23.22 -0.99
CA GLN A 283 3.44 23.18 -2.44
C GLN A 283 2.15 22.49 -2.87
N LEU A 284 1.16 23.30 -3.27
CA LEU A 284 -0.15 22.82 -3.71
C LEU A 284 -0.06 21.96 -4.98
N ALA A 285 0.91 22.21 -5.87
CA ALA A 285 1.09 21.44 -7.10
C ALA A 285 2.57 21.13 -7.32
N ARG A 286 2.92 19.85 -7.33
CA ARG A 286 4.29 19.33 -7.49
C ARG A 286 4.57 18.83 -8.90
N SER A 287 3.52 18.63 -9.69
CA SER A 287 3.62 18.17 -11.08
C SER A 287 2.62 18.90 -12.00
N PRO A 288 2.88 18.94 -13.32
CA PRO A 288 1.92 19.46 -14.29
C PRO A 288 0.56 18.76 -14.24
N ARG A 289 0.54 17.48 -13.85
CA ARG A 289 -0.68 16.67 -13.67
C ARG A 289 -1.49 17.15 -12.48
N GLU A 290 -0.84 17.47 -11.36
CA GLU A 290 -1.50 18.06 -10.19
C GLU A 290 -2.01 19.48 -10.45
N LEU A 291 -1.24 20.30 -11.18
CA LEU A 291 -1.68 21.63 -11.60
C LEU A 291 -2.96 21.55 -12.45
N LEU A 292 -2.99 20.62 -13.42
CA LEU A 292 -4.20 20.34 -14.20
C LEU A 292 -5.36 19.93 -13.31
N GLY A 293 -5.11 19.07 -12.31
CA GLY A 293 -6.09 18.73 -11.29
C GLY A 293 -6.65 19.99 -10.60
N TRP A 294 -5.81 20.85 -10.04
CA TRP A 294 -6.27 22.07 -9.38
C TRP A 294 -7.06 23.01 -10.30
N MET A 295 -6.62 23.19 -11.54
CA MET A 295 -7.36 23.98 -12.53
C MET A 295 -8.75 23.40 -12.79
N VAL A 296 -8.86 22.08 -12.94
CA VAL A 296 -10.13 21.38 -13.12
C VAL A 296 -11.01 21.48 -11.87
N GLY A 297 -10.43 21.37 -10.67
CA GLY A 297 -11.12 21.54 -9.39
C GLY A 297 -11.67 22.95 -9.19
N GLY A 298 -10.86 23.97 -9.50
CA GLY A 298 -11.30 25.37 -9.52
C GLY A 298 -12.41 25.62 -10.52
N ALA A 299 -12.29 25.08 -11.75
CA ALA A 299 -13.33 25.16 -12.77
C ALA A 299 -14.62 24.45 -12.33
N ALA A 300 -14.51 23.29 -11.67
CA ALA A 300 -15.65 22.57 -11.11
C ALA A 300 -16.38 23.40 -10.06
N LEU A 301 -15.64 23.99 -9.12
CA LEU A 301 -16.19 24.87 -8.09
C LEU A 301 -16.89 26.08 -8.72
N LEU A 302 -16.21 26.76 -9.65
CA LEU A 302 -16.74 27.91 -10.37
C LEU A 302 -18.04 27.56 -11.11
N VAL A 303 -18.09 26.45 -11.84
CA VAL A 303 -19.31 25.99 -12.51
C VAL A 303 -20.42 25.69 -11.50
N LEU A 304 -20.10 25.10 -10.34
CA LEU A 304 -21.08 24.73 -9.31
C LEU A 304 -21.74 25.94 -8.64
N VAL A 305 -20.96 26.98 -8.36
CA VAL A 305 -21.42 28.19 -7.64
C VAL A 305 -22.03 29.26 -8.56
N THR A 306 -21.68 29.27 -9.85
CA THR A 306 -22.16 30.28 -10.80
C THR A 306 -23.36 29.79 -11.66
N PRO A 307 -24.03 30.69 -12.42
CA PRO A 307 -25.05 30.31 -13.39
C PRO A 307 -24.55 29.41 -14.54
N LEU A 308 -23.23 29.25 -14.71
CA LEU A 308 -22.62 28.40 -15.74
C LEU A 308 -23.13 26.96 -15.68
N ARG A 309 -23.49 26.44 -14.49
CA ARG A 309 -24.15 25.13 -14.35
C ARG A 309 -25.40 24.94 -15.21
N ARG A 310 -26.10 26.02 -15.60
CA ARG A 310 -27.29 25.95 -16.45
C ARG A 310 -26.94 25.69 -17.91
N ARG A 311 -25.75 26.10 -18.38
CA ARG A 311 -25.30 25.92 -19.76
C ARG A 311 -24.89 24.47 -20.03
N ARG A 312 -25.45 23.87 -21.09
CA ARG A 312 -25.14 22.48 -21.49
C ARG A 312 -23.65 22.30 -21.82
N ALA A 313 -23.08 23.27 -22.54
CA ALA A 313 -21.67 23.27 -22.93
C ALA A 313 -20.73 23.26 -21.71
N ALA A 314 -20.96 24.14 -20.72
CA ALA A 314 -20.15 24.20 -19.50
C ALA A 314 -20.19 22.89 -18.70
N ARG A 315 -21.36 22.23 -18.60
CA ARG A 315 -21.44 20.92 -17.95
C ARG A 315 -20.69 19.83 -18.70
N LYS A 316 -20.75 19.84 -20.04
CA LYS A 316 -20.03 18.87 -20.87
C LYS A 316 -18.52 19.09 -20.77
N ALA A 317 -18.07 20.34 -20.88
CA ALA A 317 -16.66 20.72 -20.73
C ALA A 317 -16.12 20.32 -19.36
N LEU A 318 -16.87 20.59 -18.28
CA LEU A 318 -16.48 20.17 -16.94
C LEU A 318 -16.33 18.66 -16.83
N ARG A 319 -17.26 17.86 -17.36
CA ARG A 319 -17.16 16.39 -17.32
C ARG A 319 -15.94 15.87 -18.05
N VAL A 320 -15.65 16.42 -19.23
CA VAL A 320 -14.45 16.07 -20.00
C VAL A 320 -13.19 16.46 -19.23
N GLY A 321 -13.15 17.68 -18.68
CA GLY A 321 -12.04 18.15 -17.84
C GLY A 321 -11.82 17.28 -16.61
N VAL A 322 -12.88 16.82 -15.94
CA VAL A 322 -12.81 15.92 -14.78
C VAL A 322 -12.29 14.53 -15.16
N VAL A 323 -12.70 13.97 -16.30
CA VAL A 323 -12.17 12.69 -16.80
C VAL A 323 -10.68 12.80 -17.15
N LEU A 324 -10.29 13.84 -17.87
CA LEU A 324 -8.91 14.01 -18.32
C LEU A 324 -7.98 14.48 -17.19
N GLY A 325 -8.44 15.41 -16.35
CA GLY A 325 -7.66 15.99 -15.27
C GLY A 325 -7.57 15.08 -14.05
N PHE A 326 -8.69 14.68 -13.47
CA PHE A 326 -8.70 13.86 -12.25
C PHE A 326 -8.54 12.37 -12.52
N GLY A 327 -9.12 11.89 -13.61
CA GLY A 327 -8.98 10.49 -14.03
C GLY A 327 -7.60 10.22 -14.62
N VAL A 328 -7.42 10.53 -15.90
CA VAL A 328 -6.19 10.18 -16.65
C VAL A 328 -4.96 10.94 -16.15
N GLY A 329 -5.11 12.22 -15.81
CA GLY A 329 -4.01 13.08 -15.39
C GLY A 329 -3.50 12.75 -13.99
N ALA A 330 -4.35 12.96 -12.98
CA ALA A 330 -3.95 12.84 -11.58
C ALA A 330 -4.15 11.43 -10.99
N GLY A 331 -4.96 10.56 -11.60
CA GLY A 331 -5.35 9.28 -11.00
C GLY A 331 -6.05 9.45 -9.64
N ALA A 332 -6.58 10.64 -9.37
CA ALA A 332 -7.05 11.05 -8.06
C ALA A 332 -8.54 10.77 -7.93
N LEU A 333 -8.88 9.62 -7.34
CA LEU A 333 -10.25 9.28 -6.95
C LEU A 333 -10.29 8.92 -5.47
N LEU A 334 -11.27 9.49 -4.77
CA LEU A 334 -11.65 9.04 -3.43
C LEU A 334 -12.29 7.65 -3.54
N SER A 335 -11.67 6.67 -2.88
CA SER A 335 -12.07 5.27 -2.76
C SER A 335 -12.23 4.88 -1.29
N LEU A 336 -12.82 3.71 -1.04
CA LEU A 336 -12.86 3.13 0.31
C LEU A 336 -11.46 2.81 0.84
N ASP A 337 -10.56 2.36 -0.03
CA ASP A 337 -9.16 2.07 0.29
C ASP A 337 -8.41 3.33 0.77
N SER A 338 -8.54 4.43 0.03
CA SER A 338 -7.97 5.73 0.45
C SER A 338 -8.57 6.22 1.76
N ALA A 339 -9.89 6.08 1.93
CA ALA A 339 -10.57 6.46 3.17
C ALA A 339 -10.09 5.62 4.37
N TRP A 340 -9.87 4.32 4.17
CA TRP A 340 -9.34 3.40 5.16
C TRP A 340 -7.88 3.71 5.51
N SER A 341 -7.04 3.91 4.50
CA SER A 341 -5.63 4.27 4.67
C SER A 341 -5.47 5.58 5.45
N TRP A 342 -6.26 6.61 5.14
CA TRP A 342 -6.19 7.91 5.82
C TRP A 342 -6.83 7.92 7.20
N ALA A 343 -7.79 7.02 7.44
CA ALA A 343 -8.28 6.79 8.79
C ALA A 343 -7.14 6.35 9.70
N GLN A 344 -6.26 5.46 9.22
CA GLN A 344 -5.11 4.95 9.99
C GLN A 344 -3.95 5.95 10.07
N HIS A 345 -3.54 6.53 8.94
CA HIS A 345 -2.29 7.30 8.83
C HIS A 345 -2.49 8.82 8.85
N GLY A 346 -3.74 9.27 8.96
CA GLY A 346 -4.11 10.66 8.77
C GLY A 346 -4.25 11.05 7.29
N LEU A 347 -4.81 12.23 7.05
CA LEU A 347 -5.02 12.73 5.70
C LEU A 347 -3.69 13.24 5.11
N PRO A 348 -3.34 12.88 3.86
CA PRO A 348 -2.09 13.29 3.22
C PRO A 348 -2.17 14.72 2.68
N TRP A 349 -2.46 15.71 3.53
CA TRP A 349 -2.57 17.12 3.09
C TRP A 349 -1.27 17.71 2.56
N GLN A 350 -0.11 17.14 2.92
CA GLN A 350 1.18 17.55 2.39
C GLN A 350 1.56 16.75 1.13
N SER A 351 1.40 15.42 1.15
CA SER A 351 1.84 14.54 0.06
C SER A 351 0.82 14.40 -1.09
N ALA A 352 -0.47 14.61 -0.85
CA ALA A 352 -1.53 14.54 -1.85
C ALA A 352 -2.61 15.63 -1.61
N PRO A 353 -2.25 16.92 -1.71
CA PRO A 353 -3.14 18.04 -1.36
C PRO A 353 -4.41 18.08 -2.22
N LEU A 354 -4.36 17.61 -3.47
CA LEU A 354 -5.52 17.54 -4.36
C LEU A 354 -6.59 16.55 -3.84
N LEU A 355 -6.17 15.38 -3.37
CA LEU A 355 -7.05 14.36 -2.79
C LEU A 355 -7.65 14.83 -1.46
N ALA A 356 -6.83 15.50 -0.62
CA ALA A 356 -7.30 16.18 0.58
C ALA A 356 -8.41 17.21 0.25
N GLY A 357 -8.24 17.98 -0.83
CA GLY A 357 -9.25 18.89 -1.36
C GLY A 357 -10.57 18.20 -1.75
N PHE A 358 -10.54 16.96 -2.26
CA PHE A 358 -11.75 16.20 -2.56
C PHE A 358 -12.50 15.74 -1.33
N VAL A 359 -11.79 15.33 -0.27
CA VAL A 359 -12.44 15.02 1.01
C VAL A 359 -13.16 16.25 1.54
N LEU A 360 -12.50 17.40 1.53
CA LEU A 360 -13.10 18.66 1.92
C LEU A 360 -14.35 18.98 1.07
N ALA A 361 -14.25 18.82 -0.26
CA ALA A 361 -15.38 19.04 -1.16
C ALA A 361 -16.52 18.02 -0.96
N ALA A 362 -16.23 16.79 -0.56
CA ALA A 362 -17.20 15.74 -0.29
C ALA A 362 -17.93 15.95 1.05
N VAL A 363 -17.22 16.43 2.07
CA VAL A 363 -17.75 16.69 3.42
C VAL A 363 -18.45 18.04 3.49
N LEU A 364 -17.79 19.13 3.06
CA LEU A 364 -18.35 20.49 3.13
C LEU A 364 -19.33 20.79 1.98
N GLY A 365 -19.11 20.22 0.80
CA GLY A 365 -19.92 20.51 -0.38
C GLY A 365 -21.42 20.28 -0.18
N PRO A 366 -21.87 19.15 0.42
CA PRO A 366 -23.27 18.95 0.73
C PRO A 366 -23.84 19.96 1.73
N ALA A 367 -23.07 20.40 2.73
CA ALA A 367 -23.49 21.39 3.72
C ALA A 367 -23.59 22.81 3.12
N LEU A 368 -22.64 23.18 2.26
CA LEU A 368 -22.57 24.51 1.64
C LEU A 368 -23.47 24.65 0.40
N LEU A 369 -23.58 23.61 -0.42
CA LEU A 369 -24.25 23.65 -1.74
C LEU A 369 -25.55 22.83 -1.77
N GLY A 370 -25.89 22.10 -0.71
CA GLY A 370 -27.12 21.31 -0.57
C GLY A 370 -27.21 20.12 -1.54
N ARG A 371 -26.10 19.67 -2.14
CA ARG A 371 -26.06 18.68 -3.22
C ARG A 371 -24.83 17.77 -3.12
N LYS A 372 -24.91 16.56 -3.69
CA LYS A 372 -23.76 15.65 -3.84
C LYS A 372 -22.75 16.29 -4.79
N THR A 373 -21.70 16.92 -4.27
CA THR A 373 -20.67 17.63 -5.03
C THR A 373 -19.68 16.67 -5.64
N TYR A 374 -19.10 15.77 -4.83
CA TYR A 374 -18.06 14.85 -5.28
C TYR A 374 -18.55 13.89 -6.37
N CYS A 375 -19.50 13.00 -6.06
CA CYS A 375 -19.98 11.98 -7.02
C CYS A 375 -20.61 12.58 -8.29
N ARG A 376 -21.15 13.79 -8.23
CA ARG A 376 -21.83 14.42 -9.38
C ARG A 376 -20.88 15.20 -10.29
N SER A 377 -19.84 15.81 -9.71
CA SER A 377 -19.10 16.89 -10.38
C SER A 377 -17.59 16.81 -10.25
N LEU A 378 -17.04 15.96 -9.38
CA LEU A 378 -15.59 15.79 -9.19
C LEU A 378 -15.12 14.34 -9.44
N CYS A 379 -15.98 13.33 -9.25
CA CYS A 379 -15.62 11.95 -9.52
C CYS A 379 -15.44 11.70 -11.03
N ALA A 380 -14.22 11.35 -11.46
CA ALA A 380 -13.90 11.05 -12.86
C ALA A 380 -14.73 9.89 -13.43
N HIS A 381 -14.91 8.82 -12.65
CA HIS A 381 -15.71 7.67 -13.06
C HIS A 381 -17.18 8.02 -13.29
N GLY A 382 -17.79 8.79 -12.39
CA GLY A 382 -19.17 9.26 -12.56
C GLY A 382 -19.32 10.25 -13.73
N ALA A 383 -18.31 11.10 -13.98
CA ALA A 383 -18.29 12.00 -15.12
C ALA A 383 -18.20 11.22 -16.45
N LEU A 384 -17.39 10.17 -16.52
CA LEU A 384 -17.29 9.28 -17.66
C LEU A 384 -18.64 8.61 -17.96
N GLN A 385 -19.29 8.03 -16.93
CA GLN A 385 -20.62 7.44 -17.09
C GLN A 385 -21.67 8.45 -17.58
N GLN A 386 -21.58 9.73 -17.19
CA GLN A 386 -22.50 10.78 -17.67
C GLN A 386 -22.20 11.24 -19.11
N LEU A 387 -20.96 11.08 -19.58
CA LEU A 387 -20.60 11.37 -20.98
C LEU A 387 -21.09 10.27 -21.91
N LEU A 388 -21.09 9.03 -21.43
CA LEU A 388 -21.53 7.84 -22.17
C LEU A 388 -23.03 7.54 -21.99
N ALA A 389 -23.70 8.24 -21.07
CA ALA A 389 -25.11 8.03 -20.79
C ALA A 389 -25.98 8.19 -22.06
N PRO A 390 -26.92 7.27 -22.31
CA PRO A 390 -27.79 7.32 -23.47
C PRO A 390 -28.74 8.52 -23.43
N ARG A 391 -29.20 8.98 -24.60
CA ARG A 391 -30.21 10.06 -24.70
C ARG A 391 -31.56 9.64 -24.13
N ALA A 392 -31.92 8.36 -24.26
CA ALA A 392 -33.10 7.75 -23.66
C ALA A 392 -32.65 6.67 -22.67
N SER A 393 -33.01 6.82 -21.40
CA SER A 393 -32.62 5.88 -20.34
C SER A 393 -33.60 4.71 -20.26
N HIS A 394 -33.09 3.48 -20.17
CA HIS A 394 -33.92 2.35 -19.74
C HIS A 394 -34.24 2.47 -18.26
N LYS A 395 -35.54 2.41 -17.91
CA LYS A 395 -35.97 2.33 -16.53
C LYS A 395 -36.03 0.87 -16.13
N LEU A 396 -35.35 0.52 -15.05
CA LEU A 396 -35.48 -0.81 -14.44
C LEU A 396 -36.88 -0.98 -13.86
N ALA A 397 -37.35 -2.22 -13.81
CA ALA A 397 -38.59 -2.55 -13.13
C ALA A 397 -38.50 -2.12 -11.65
N PRO A 398 -39.57 -1.59 -11.03
CA PRO A 398 -39.52 -1.02 -9.67
C PRO A 398 -38.94 -1.96 -8.61
N ARG A 399 -39.22 -3.27 -8.71
CA ARG A 399 -38.68 -4.28 -7.78
C ARG A 399 -37.17 -4.46 -7.92
N VAL A 400 -36.68 -4.44 -9.16
CA VAL A 400 -35.25 -4.60 -9.49
C VAL A 400 -34.47 -3.35 -9.09
N ASP A 401 -35.01 -2.16 -9.38
CA ASP A 401 -34.47 -0.88 -8.92
C ASP A 401 -34.37 -0.83 -7.38
N ALA A 402 -35.43 -1.23 -6.68
CA ALA A 402 -35.44 -1.26 -5.22
C ALA A 402 -34.41 -2.24 -4.63
N ALA A 403 -34.21 -3.40 -5.25
CA ALA A 403 -33.22 -4.38 -4.82
C ALA A 403 -31.79 -3.86 -5.02
N PHE A 404 -31.45 -3.37 -6.22
CA PHE A 404 -30.11 -2.86 -6.52
C PHE A 404 -29.74 -1.62 -5.71
N ARG A 405 -30.71 -0.80 -5.31
CA ARG A 405 -30.43 0.35 -4.41
C ARG A 405 -29.96 -0.05 -3.02
N ARG A 406 -30.16 -1.30 -2.60
CA ARG A 406 -29.63 -1.81 -1.31
C ARG A 406 -28.19 -2.29 -1.42
N LEU A 407 -27.75 -2.66 -2.62
CA LEU A 407 -26.44 -3.26 -2.86
C LEU A 407 -25.27 -2.38 -2.42
N PRO A 408 -25.21 -1.06 -2.70
CA PRO A 408 -24.09 -0.22 -2.23
C PRO A 408 -23.95 -0.18 -0.71
N GLY A 409 -25.09 -0.12 -0.01
CA GLY A 409 -25.12 -0.15 1.44
C GLY A 409 -24.68 -1.50 1.99
N LEU A 410 -25.10 -2.60 1.36
CA LEU A 410 -24.68 -3.95 1.73
C LEU A 410 -23.17 -4.14 1.50
N LEU A 411 -22.64 -3.72 0.35
CA LEU A 411 -21.21 -3.75 0.05
C LEU A 411 -20.37 -2.94 1.05
N LEU A 412 -20.87 -1.77 1.46
CA LEU A 412 -20.23 -0.96 2.49
C LEU A 412 -20.27 -1.66 3.86
N LEU A 413 -21.41 -2.23 4.24
CA LEU A 413 -21.54 -2.98 5.50
C LEU A 413 -20.65 -4.24 5.50
N THR A 414 -20.52 -4.94 4.37
CA THR A 414 -19.62 -6.09 4.26
C THR A 414 -18.16 -5.65 4.28
N ALA A 415 -17.81 -4.51 3.67
CA ALA A 415 -16.45 -3.97 3.73
C ALA A 415 -16.07 -3.59 5.16
N VAL A 416 -16.93 -2.84 5.85
CA VAL A 416 -16.71 -2.48 7.27
C VAL A 416 -16.77 -3.72 8.16
N GLY A 417 -17.67 -4.66 7.89
CA GLY A 417 -17.77 -5.93 8.60
C GLY A 417 -16.52 -6.79 8.43
N MET A 418 -15.97 -6.91 7.22
CA MET A 418 -14.70 -7.60 6.96
C MET A 418 -13.54 -6.87 7.64
N LEU A 419 -13.52 -5.55 7.67
CA LEU A 419 -12.52 -4.78 8.42
C LEU A 419 -12.62 -5.02 9.94
N LEU A 420 -13.84 -5.18 10.48
CA LEU A 420 -14.07 -5.47 11.90
C LEU A 420 -13.80 -6.94 12.25
N LEU A 421 -14.13 -7.86 11.34
CA LEU A 421 -13.97 -9.31 11.49
C LEU A 421 -12.63 -9.83 10.97
N ALA A 422 -11.77 -8.96 10.43
CA ALA A 422 -10.38 -9.28 10.14
C ALA A 422 -9.61 -9.46 11.45
N THR A 423 -10.03 -10.44 12.26
CA THR A 423 -9.30 -11.00 13.38
C THR A 423 -8.30 -11.99 12.79
N ARG A 424 -7.02 -11.63 12.81
CA ARG A 424 -5.77 -12.41 12.73
C ARG A 424 -5.63 -13.71 11.89
N ASP A 425 -6.64 -14.55 11.66
CA ASP A 425 -6.46 -15.92 11.14
C ASP A 425 -6.58 -16.07 9.62
N ALA A 426 -7.08 -15.06 8.92
CA ALA A 426 -7.00 -15.00 7.47
C ALA A 426 -5.86 -14.06 7.08
N GLY A 427 -4.70 -14.60 6.70
CA GLY A 427 -3.61 -13.88 6.04
C GLY A 427 -3.98 -13.25 4.68
N ALA A 428 -5.24 -12.91 4.48
CA ALA A 428 -5.76 -12.13 3.38
C ALA A 428 -5.97 -10.71 3.92
N GLY A 429 -5.01 -9.81 3.69
CA GLY A 429 -5.29 -8.37 3.81
C GLY A 429 -6.54 -8.06 2.99
N VAL A 430 -7.52 -7.37 3.59
CA VAL A 430 -8.76 -6.99 2.87
C VAL A 430 -8.38 -5.94 1.82
N GLU A 431 -8.13 -6.38 0.59
CA GLU A 431 -7.79 -5.52 -0.53
C GLU A 431 -9.05 -4.76 -1.00
N LEU A 432 -9.41 -3.70 -0.30
CA LEU A 432 -10.57 -2.85 -0.59
C LEU A 432 -10.48 -2.17 -1.96
N ALA A 433 -9.27 -1.94 -2.47
CA ALA A 433 -9.04 -1.35 -3.79
C ALA A 433 -9.71 -2.17 -4.92
N SER A 434 -9.76 -3.50 -4.77
CA SER A 434 -10.35 -4.42 -5.75
C SER A 434 -11.89 -4.36 -5.82
N TRP A 435 -12.54 -3.74 -4.82
CA TRP A 435 -14.01 -3.66 -4.70
C TRP A 435 -14.61 -2.48 -5.47
N GLU A 436 -13.75 -1.62 -6.03
CA GLU A 436 -14.16 -0.42 -6.76
C GLU A 436 -13.36 -0.27 -8.07
N PRO A 437 -13.96 0.34 -9.12
CA PRO A 437 -13.30 0.51 -10.41
C PRO A 437 -12.26 1.64 -10.39
N PHE A 438 -11.96 2.22 -9.23
CA PHE A 438 -11.18 3.45 -9.14
C PHE A 438 -9.69 3.20 -9.39
N ALA A 439 -9.16 2.04 -8.97
CA ALA A 439 -7.78 1.64 -9.27
C ALA A 439 -7.53 1.53 -10.78
N ALA A 440 -8.54 1.21 -11.59
CA ALA A 440 -8.43 1.07 -13.05
C ALA A 440 -8.01 2.37 -13.78
N TRP A 441 -8.14 3.54 -13.14
CA TRP A 441 -7.64 4.80 -13.70
C TRP A 441 -6.11 4.88 -13.71
N ASN A 442 -5.43 4.02 -12.97
CA ASN A 442 -4.00 3.77 -13.08
C ASN A 442 -3.76 2.28 -13.43
N PRO A 443 -3.90 1.90 -14.72
CA PRO A 443 -3.94 0.50 -15.13
C PRO A 443 -2.64 -0.27 -14.87
N GLN A 444 -1.51 0.42 -14.69
CA GLN A 444 -0.22 -0.21 -14.37
C GLN A 444 -0.22 -0.88 -12.99
N ASN A 445 -1.02 -0.35 -12.06
CA ASN A 445 -1.05 -0.78 -10.66
C ASN A 445 -2.41 -1.38 -10.24
N ALA A 446 -3.34 -1.56 -11.18
CA ALA A 446 -4.70 -1.98 -10.90
C ALA A 446 -4.84 -3.50 -10.85
N ALA A 447 -5.52 -4.02 -9.81
CA ALA A 447 -5.95 -5.40 -9.79
C ALA A 447 -6.90 -5.70 -10.98
N MET A 448 -6.84 -6.92 -11.50
CA MET A 448 -7.70 -7.37 -12.60
C MET A 448 -9.19 -7.20 -12.28
N ALA A 449 -9.57 -7.42 -11.02
CA ALA A 449 -10.94 -7.22 -10.55
C ALA A 449 -11.43 -5.77 -10.75
N SER A 450 -10.60 -4.76 -10.43
CA SER A 450 -10.94 -3.34 -10.63
C SER A 450 -11.04 -2.99 -12.12
N LEU A 451 -10.18 -3.56 -12.98
CA LEU A 451 -10.24 -3.36 -14.43
C LEU A 451 -11.55 -3.92 -15.01
N ILE A 452 -11.91 -5.15 -14.64
CA ILE A 452 -13.17 -5.79 -15.05
C ILE A 452 -14.36 -4.97 -14.56
N LEU A 453 -14.35 -4.58 -13.29
CA LEU A 453 -15.44 -3.78 -12.70
C LEU A 453 -15.59 -2.43 -13.40
N ALA A 454 -14.47 -1.78 -13.78
CA ALA A 454 -14.48 -0.53 -14.54
C ALA A 454 -15.04 -0.71 -15.96
N GLY A 455 -14.69 -1.80 -16.64
CA GLY A 455 -15.26 -2.15 -17.94
C GLY A 455 -16.77 -2.39 -17.85
N LEU A 456 -17.19 -3.25 -16.92
CA LEU A 456 -18.60 -3.58 -16.70
C LEU A 456 -19.43 -2.36 -16.28
N SER A 457 -18.87 -1.47 -15.43
CA SER A 457 -19.57 -0.27 -14.98
C SER A 457 -19.76 0.74 -16.12
N VAL A 458 -18.77 0.88 -17.00
CA VAL A 458 -18.86 1.74 -18.19
C VAL A 458 -19.86 1.20 -19.18
N LEU A 459 -19.83 -0.12 -19.44
CA LEU A 459 -20.83 -0.79 -20.27
C LEU A 459 -22.24 -0.58 -19.71
N ALA A 460 -22.46 -0.86 -18.42
CA ALA A 460 -23.76 -0.67 -17.78
C ALA A 460 -24.30 0.78 -17.90
N ALA A 461 -23.40 1.78 -17.91
CA ALA A 461 -23.76 3.18 -18.05
C ALA A 461 -24.36 3.52 -19.43
N ALA A 462 -24.10 2.70 -20.46
CA ALA A 462 -24.69 2.85 -21.79
C ALA A 462 -26.20 2.57 -21.82
N TRP A 463 -26.74 1.82 -20.85
CA TRP A 463 -28.18 1.53 -20.73
C TRP A 463 -28.86 2.31 -19.62
N VAL A 464 -28.20 2.38 -18.45
CA VAL A 464 -28.72 3.08 -17.27
C VAL A 464 -27.72 4.16 -16.86
N PRO A 465 -28.05 5.46 -17.04
CA PRO A 465 -27.15 6.55 -16.67
C PRO A 465 -26.70 6.41 -15.22
N LEU A 466 -25.38 6.50 -14.99
CA LEU A 466 -24.78 6.37 -13.65
C LEU A 466 -25.06 5.02 -12.96
N ALA A 467 -25.22 3.94 -13.72
CA ALA A 467 -25.55 2.60 -13.19
C ALA A 467 -24.70 2.21 -11.98
N TYR A 468 -23.38 2.27 -12.10
CA TYR A 468 -22.47 1.92 -10.99
C TYR A 468 -22.59 2.90 -9.82
N CYS A 469 -22.60 4.21 -10.08
CA CYS A 469 -22.76 5.20 -9.01
C CYS A 469 -24.09 5.06 -8.24
N HIS A 470 -25.13 4.48 -8.85
CA HIS A 470 -26.43 4.28 -8.19
C HIS A 470 -26.53 2.91 -7.49
N TYR A 471 -25.96 1.86 -8.09
CA TYR A 471 -26.20 0.48 -7.67
C TYR A 471 -24.98 -0.29 -7.19
N GLY A 472 -23.75 0.16 -7.46
CA GLY A 472 -22.53 -0.61 -7.18
C GLY A 472 -21.44 0.13 -6.41
N CYS A 473 -21.60 1.42 -6.09
CA CYS A 473 -20.53 2.25 -5.53
C CYS A 473 -20.63 2.35 -4.00
N PRO A 474 -19.82 1.59 -3.23
CA PRO A 474 -19.87 1.63 -1.77
C PRO A 474 -19.28 2.92 -1.19
N THR A 475 -18.26 3.54 -1.83
CA THR A 475 -17.82 4.91 -1.50
C THR A 475 -18.97 5.91 -1.63
N GLY A 476 -19.81 5.76 -2.66
CA GLY A 476 -20.99 6.60 -2.85
C GLY A 476 -22.02 6.45 -1.72
N ALA A 477 -22.20 5.22 -1.23
CA ALA A 477 -23.07 4.92 -0.09
C ALA A 477 -22.55 5.57 1.21
N LEU A 478 -21.25 5.53 1.45
CA LEU A 478 -20.60 6.17 2.60
C LEU A 478 -20.83 7.69 2.59
N LEU A 479 -20.57 8.35 1.45
CA LEU A 479 -20.78 9.79 1.31
C LEU A 479 -22.26 10.19 1.42
N ASP A 480 -23.17 9.35 0.92
CA ASP A 480 -24.61 9.57 1.05
C ASP A 480 -25.12 9.40 2.48
N TYR A 481 -24.49 8.50 3.26
CA TYR A 481 -24.79 8.28 4.66
C TYR A 481 -24.42 9.49 5.51
N LEU A 482 -23.20 10.03 5.29
CA LEU A 482 -22.68 11.22 5.97
C LEU A 482 -23.49 12.50 5.69
N ARG A 483 -24.27 12.54 4.60
CA ARG A 483 -25.02 13.72 4.20
C ARG A 483 -26.19 14.04 5.15
N ASP A 484 -26.35 15.33 5.42
CA ASP A 484 -27.51 15.91 6.10
C ASP A 484 -28.78 15.80 5.21
N GLN A 485 -29.84 15.16 5.72
CA GLN A 485 -31.12 15.05 5.02
C GLN A 485 -32.28 15.37 5.97
N PRO A 486 -33.14 16.35 5.64
CA PRO A 486 -34.17 16.86 6.55
C PRO A 486 -35.40 15.95 6.71
N SER A 487 -35.46 14.79 6.03
CA SER A 487 -36.71 14.02 5.86
C SER A 487 -36.89 12.82 6.80
N ARG A 488 -35.85 12.28 7.44
CA ARG A 488 -35.96 11.15 8.38
C ARG A 488 -34.89 11.21 9.49
N PHE A 489 -35.35 11.17 10.74
CA PHE A 489 -34.51 11.21 11.93
C PHE A 489 -33.69 9.92 12.13
N LEU A 490 -34.28 8.75 11.83
CA LEU A 490 -33.60 7.45 11.88
C LEU A 490 -33.73 6.74 10.53
N LYS A 491 -32.60 6.32 9.97
CA LYS A 491 -32.50 5.48 8.78
C LYS A 491 -32.25 4.02 9.23
N PRO A 492 -32.68 3.01 8.46
CA PRO A 492 -32.25 1.63 8.69
C PRO A 492 -30.72 1.48 8.63
N ALA A 493 -30.03 2.34 7.87
CA ALA A 493 -28.56 2.44 7.88
C ALA A 493 -28.00 2.92 9.23
N ASP A 494 -28.74 3.73 10.00
CA ASP A 494 -28.32 4.16 11.33
C ASP A 494 -28.33 2.97 12.31
N ALA A 495 -29.31 2.05 12.17
CA ALA A 495 -29.34 0.80 12.94
C ALA A 495 -28.20 -0.15 12.53
N GLY A 496 -27.89 -0.27 11.24
CA GLY A 496 -26.75 -1.05 10.76
C GLY A 496 -25.40 -0.50 11.27
N ALA A 497 -25.21 0.82 11.23
CA ALA A 497 -24.02 1.47 11.77
C ALA A 497 -23.94 1.35 13.31
N ALA A 498 -25.07 1.45 14.02
CA ALA A 498 -25.11 1.21 15.46
C ALA A 498 -24.80 -0.26 15.80
N LEU A 499 -25.30 -1.22 15.02
CA LEU A 499 -24.96 -2.64 15.16
C LEU A 499 -23.47 -2.89 14.88
N LEU A 500 -22.89 -2.25 13.86
CA LEU A 500 -21.45 -2.32 13.61
C LEU A 500 -20.64 -1.70 14.74
N LEU A 501 -21.11 -0.59 15.33
CA LEU A 501 -20.47 -0.01 16.51
C LEU A 501 -20.55 -0.95 17.71
N VAL A 502 -21.72 -1.53 17.99
CA VAL A 502 -21.89 -2.50 19.07
C VAL A 502 -21.06 -3.75 18.82
N ALA A 503 -21.06 -4.29 17.59
CA ALA A 503 -20.21 -5.40 17.19
C ALA A 503 -18.72 -5.04 17.39
N SER A 504 -18.30 -3.82 17.04
CA SER A 504 -16.95 -3.32 17.28
C SER A 504 -16.61 -3.04 18.76
N LEU A 505 -17.60 -3.10 19.66
CA LEU A 505 -17.38 -3.02 21.10
C LEU A 505 -17.37 -4.41 21.76
N THR A 506 -17.98 -5.41 21.12
CA THR A 506 -18.09 -6.79 21.62
C THR A 506 -17.05 -7.74 21.02
N LEU A 507 -16.61 -7.48 19.78
CA LEU A 507 -15.42 -8.07 19.16
C LEU A 507 -14.18 -7.34 19.67
#